data_AF-A0A964NHD5-F1
#
_entry.id   AF-A0A964NHD5-F1
#
_cell.length_a   1.000
_cell.length_b   1.000
_cell.length_c   1.000
_cell.angle_alpha   90.00
_cell.angle_beta   90.00
_cell.angle_gamma   90.00
#
_symmetry.space_group_name_H-M   'P 1'
#
loop_
_entity.id
_entity.type
_entity.pdbx_description
1 polymer ?
#
loop_
_entity_poly.entity_id
_entity_poly.type
_entity_poly.pdbx_seq_one_letter_code
_entity_poly.pdbx_strand_id
1 'polypeptide(L)'
;MAASRTDRTRREAQRRVSHRPHARSPNDGETRLQTRPSARRGASGDSPGYGALPGAPSTAGDGQRREGLRLSGVLGRVVHTAPFFIAVLLGAVVHHRLPLRFAPTFFSALSAALLLSVDAPGFVAVLVAGALVYFLAPLRRPVPLLIAGLLIHLAAYKYLPVFLGLKTTLPLGLSFYSFKLIHYAIERGRGTLRPTTLPVFCTWLLSFPTFTAGPIERFDHFEKHRQVRATRDDVVEGLTRMIHGLVKKFVIVGLILSELSLDASGKWLITHADTAPVFAVWRFASCSLIHTWIEFSAYCDLAIGASLLFGLRVAENFNWPIFAPNITVFWKRWHMTLAAFCQAYVYMPMMGLTRSPYAAVFATFLATGLWHSGSLNYLLWGLWHGLGVAVFLTWQRTKRVRGWKRWNHKALVPLGTFITFSFVSAGALLASTSEAGRPLDSLRLMLRFVGVAW
;
A
#
# COMPACT_ATOMS: atom_id res chain seq x y z
N MET A 1 -0.50 58.92 10.60
CA MET A 1 0.90 58.54 10.30
C MET A 1 1.07 57.02 10.21
N ALA A 2 0.21 56.31 9.46
CA ALA A 2 0.23 54.84 9.34
C ALA A 2 -0.08 54.33 7.92
N ALA A 3 0.07 55.18 6.89
CA ALA A 3 -0.24 54.84 5.50
C ALA A 3 1.00 54.80 4.57
N SER A 4 2.22 55.00 5.08
CA SER A 4 3.44 55.09 4.27
C SER A 4 4.39 53.88 4.36
N ARG A 5 4.03 52.83 5.11
CA ARG A 5 4.86 51.61 5.26
C ARG A 5 4.44 50.43 4.39
N THR A 6 3.23 50.44 3.83
CA THR A 6 2.68 49.35 3.01
C THR A 6 3.05 49.43 1.52
N ASP A 7 3.55 50.58 1.04
CA ASP A 7 3.87 50.76 -0.38
C ASP A 7 5.35 50.45 -0.72
N ARG A 8 6.22 50.37 0.31
CA ARG A 8 7.66 50.09 0.13
C ARG A 8 7.94 48.59 -0.05
N THR A 9 7.15 47.72 0.58
CA THR A 9 7.28 46.25 0.46
C THR A 9 6.72 45.70 -0.86
N ARG A 10 5.83 46.43 -1.54
CA ARG A 10 5.24 46.00 -2.81
C ARG A 10 6.18 46.26 -4.01
N ARG A 11 7.03 47.29 -3.93
CA ARG A 11 8.02 47.63 -4.97
C ARG A 11 9.28 46.74 -4.96
N GLU A 12 9.61 46.11 -3.84
CA GLU A 12 10.76 45.18 -3.75
C GLU A 12 10.44 43.76 -4.25
N ALA A 13 9.17 43.34 -4.20
CA ALA A 13 8.75 42.03 -4.70
C ALA A 13 8.69 41.96 -6.24
N GLN A 14 8.50 43.09 -6.94
CA GLN A 14 8.47 43.15 -8.41
C GLN A 14 9.85 43.17 -9.07
N ARG A 15 10.94 43.43 -8.33
CA ARG A 15 12.32 43.46 -8.88
C ARG A 15 13.04 42.11 -8.92
N ARG A 16 12.46 41.03 -8.38
CA ARG A 16 13.09 39.69 -8.32
C ARG A 16 12.57 38.68 -9.35
N VAL A 17 11.71 39.09 -10.27
CA VAL A 17 11.14 38.21 -11.32
C VAL A 17 11.81 38.37 -12.69
N SER A 18 12.77 39.29 -12.84
CA SER A 18 13.45 39.55 -14.12
C SER A 18 14.90 39.06 -14.13
N HIS A 19 15.14 37.74 -14.11
CA HIS A 19 16.37 37.15 -14.65
C HIS A 19 16.17 35.66 -15.00
N ARG A 20 15.80 35.38 -16.26
CA ARG A 20 16.11 34.12 -16.96
C ARG A 20 17.35 34.36 -17.82
N PRO A 21 18.32 33.44 -17.89
CA PRO A 21 19.29 33.43 -19.00
C PRO A 21 18.76 32.55 -20.13
N HIS A 22 18.67 33.17 -21.31
CA HIS A 22 18.46 32.51 -22.59
C HIS A 22 19.73 31.77 -23.06
N ALA A 23 19.48 30.76 -23.89
CA ALA A 23 20.42 29.97 -24.67
C ALA A 23 21.45 30.79 -25.47
N ARG A 24 22.63 30.19 -25.68
CA ARG A 24 23.53 30.48 -26.79
C ARG A 24 24.14 29.19 -27.33
N SER A 25 23.96 28.97 -28.63
CA SER A 25 24.92 28.32 -29.53
C SER A 25 25.65 29.45 -30.29
N PRO A 26 26.92 29.29 -30.70
CA PRO A 26 27.17 28.99 -32.12
C PRO A 26 28.37 28.04 -32.41
N ASN A 27 28.13 27.19 -33.40
CA ASN A 27 29.00 26.68 -34.48
C ASN A 27 30.46 27.16 -34.59
N ASP A 28 31.41 26.23 -34.75
CA ASP A 28 32.15 25.91 -36.00
C ASP A 28 33.50 25.23 -35.68
N GLY A 29 33.78 24.12 -36.37
CA GLY A 29 35.01 23.36 -36.22
C GLY A 29 34.96 21.99 -36.89
N GLU A 30 34.89 21.99 -38.23
CA GLU A 30 35.15 20.81 -39.06
C GLU A 30 36.60 20.30 -38.83
N THR A 31 36.81 19.00 -38.57
CA THR A 31 37.84 18.23 -39.29
C THR A 31 37.71 16.71 -39.11
N ARG A 32 37.61 16.03 -40.27
CA ARG A 32 38.15 14.70 -40.64
C ARG A 32 37.63 13.40 -40.00
N LEU A 33 36.87 12.71 -40.85
CA LEU A 33 36.89 11.27 -41.10
C LEU A 33 38.25 10.58 -40.89
N GLN A 34 38.23 9.43 -40.21
CA GLN A 34 39.00 8.25 -40.60
C GLN A 34 38.23 6.96 -40.28
N THR A 35 38.39 6.00 -41.17
CA THR A 35 37.55 4.83 -41.43
C THR A 35 38.21 3.52 -40.96
N ARG A 36 37.37 2.60 -40.43
CA ARG A 36 37.37 1.11 -40.59
C ARG A 36 38.51 0.28 -39.94
N PRO A 37 38.38 -1.08 -39.83
CA PRO A 37 37.27 -1.97 -40.23
C PRO A 37 36.80 -3.02 -39.20
N SER A 38 35.68 -3.65 -39.57
CA SER A 38 35.10 -4.91 -39.12
C SER A 38 35.95 -6.17 -39.35
N ALA A 39 35.77 -7.21 -38.51
CA ALA A 39 35.94 -8.61 -38.93
C ALA A 39 35.04 -9.57 -38.13
N ARG A 40 34.25 -10.35 -38.88
CA ARG A 40 33.55 -11.59 -38.47
C ARG A 40 34.49 -12.79 -38.58
N ARG A 41 34.24 -13.84 -37.76
CA ARG A 41 34.40 -15.32 -37.95
C ARG A 41 34.47 -15.91 -36.52
N GLY A 42 33.79 -16.98 -36.08
CA GLY A 42 33.19 -18.13 -36.75
C GLY A 42 34.18 -19.29 -36.77
N ALA A 43 34.24 -20.12 -35.71
CA ALA A 43 34.58 -21.56 -35.76
C ALA A 43 34.57 -22.22 -34.36
N SER A 44 34.16 -23.49 -34.40
CA SER A 44 34.01 -24.57 -33.43
C SER A 44 35.29 -25.09 -32.74
N GLY A 45 35.13 -25.80 -31.61
CA GLY A 45 36.14 -26.73 -31.07
C GLY A 45 35.93 -27.15 -29.61
N ASP A 46 35.26 -28.30 -29.43
CA ASP A 46 35.48 -29.41 -28.49
C ASP A 46 35.53 -29.26 -26.94
N SER A 47 34.67 -30.08 -26.32
CA SER A 47 34.56 -30.45 -24.89
C SER A 47 35.65 -31.47 -24.46
N PRO A 48 35.83 -31.73 -23.14
CA PRO A 48 35.07 -32.79 -22.43
C PRO A 48 34.73 -32.37 -20.98
N GLY A 49 33.77 -32.91 -20.22
CA GLY A 49 32.99 -34.14 -20.24
C GLY A 49 32.87 -34.62 -18.79
N TYR A 50 31.68 -34.58 -18.18
CA TYR A 50 31.35 -35.34 -16.96
C TYR A 50 29.86 -35.72 -16.95
N GLY A 51 29.60 -37.02 -17.18
CA GLY A 51 28.60 -37.86 -16.51
C GLY A 51 27.10 -37.59 -16.70
N ALA A 52 26.44 -38.37 -17.56
CA ALA A 52 25.00 -38.68 -17.50
C ALA A 52 24.78 -39.93 -16.61
N LEU A 53 23.78 -40.02 -15.73
CA LEU A 53 22.38 -40.51 -15.91
C LEU A 53 21.78 -40.78 -14.47
N PRO A 54 20.51 -41.18 -14.25
CA PRO A 54 19.24 -40.99 -14.98
C PRO A 54 18.04 -40.56 -14.07
N GLY A 55 16.88 -40.27 -14.68
CA GLY A 55 15.57 -40.46 -14.03
C GLY A 55 14.71 -39.21 -13.84
N ALA A 56 13.95 -38.84 -14.87
CA ALA A 56 12.78 -37.97 -14.69
C ALA A 56 11.64 -38.75 -14.03
N PRO A 57 10.87 -38.09 -13.13
CA PRO A 57 9.43 -38.25 -13.16
C PRO A 57 8.73 -36.90 -13.33
N SER A 58 7.94 -36.84 -14.42
CA SER A 58 6.58 -36.29 -14.52
C SER A 58 6.23 -35.01 -13.74
N THR A 59 5.99 -33.94 -14.51
CA THR A 59 4.81 -33.05 -14.40
C THR A 59 4.22 -32.86 -13.00
N ALA A 60 4.92 -32.10 -12.14
CA ALA A 60 4.37 -31.53 -10.91
C ALA A 60 4.94 -30.11 -10.69
N GLY A 61 4.92 -29.28 -11.73
CA GLY A 61 5.60 -27.98 -11.74
C GLY A 61 4.75 -26.74 -11.49
N ASP A 62 3.41 -26.84 -11.46
CA ASP A 62 2.56 -25.65 -11.67
C ASP A 62 1.72 -25.20 -10.45
N GLY A 63 1.91 -25.84 -9.29
CA GLY A 63 1.11 -25.59 -8.08
C GLY A 63 1.72 -24.60 -7.08
N GLN A 64 3.03 -24.39 -7.10
CA GLN A 64 3.77 -23.84 -5.94
C GLN A 64 4.17 -22.36 -6.05
N ARG A 65 3.75 -21.68 -7.11
CA ARG A 65 4.01 -20.25 -7.36
C ARG A 65 3.12 -19.29 -6.57
N ARG A 66 2.29 -19.72 -5.60
CA ARG A 66 0.96 -19.12 -5.36
C ARG A 66 0.65 -18.42 -4.02
N GLU A 67 1.60 -18.17 -3.12
CA GLU A 67 1.19 -17.78 -1.75
C GLU A 67 1.67 -16.40 -1.23
N GLY A 68 2.93 -15.98 -1.49
CA GLY A 68 3.24 -14.54 -1.62
C GLY A 68 2.37 -13.83 -2.68
N LEU A 69 1.70 -14.67 -3.46
CA LEU A 69 0.65 -14.47 -4.45
C LEU A 69 -0.79 -14.31 -3.92
N ARG A 70 -1.08 -14.19 -2.63
CA ARG A 70 -2.48 -13.95 -2.19
C ARG A 70 -2.90 -12.48 -2.29
N LEU A 71 -2.01 -11.54 -1.99
CA LEU A 71 -2.20 -10.14 -2.33
C LEU A 71 -2.09 -9.96 -3.86
N SER A 72 -1.07 -10.49 -4.53
CA SER A 72 -0.94 -10.32 -5.99
C SER A 72 -1.89 -11.19 -6.83
N GLY A 73 -2.51 -12.24 -6.28
CA GLY A 73 -3.48 -13.11 -6.96
C GLY A 73 -4.94 -12.71 -6.76
N VAL A 74 -5.29 -12.02 -5.67
CA VAL A 74 -6.59 -11.32 -5.56
C VAL A 74 -6.51 -9.97 -6.28
N LEU A 75 -5.38 -9.25 -6.17
CA LEU A 75 -5.20 -7.96 -6.84
C LEU A 75 -4.88 -8.10 -8.33
N GLY A 76 -4.11 -9.11 -8.74
CA GLY A 76 -3.78 -9.39 -10.15
C GLY A 76 -4.94 -10.02 -10.94
N ARG A 77 -6.01 -10.45 -10.26
CA ARG A 77 -7.26 -10.86 -10.93
C ARG A 77 -8.08 -9.69 -11.46
N VAL A 78 -7.82 -8.46 -11.01
CA VAL A 78 -8.63 -7.28 -11.39
C VAL A 78 -7.78 -6.09 -11.77
N VAL A 79 -6.91 -5.64 -10.88
CA VAL A 79 -6.03 -4.51 -11.19
C VAL A 79 -4.93 -5.02 -12.10
N HIS A 80 -4.65 -4.26 -13.16
CA HIS A 80 -3.70 -4.59 -14.23
C HIS A 80 -4.15 -5.59 -15.30
N THR A 81 -5.40 -6.02 -15.31
CA THR A 81 -5.92 -6.81 -16.44
C THR A 81 -6.32 -5.87 -17.59
N ALA A 82 -6.29 -6.36 -18.83
CA ALA A 82 -6.76 -5.60 -19.97
C ALA A 82 -8.19 -5.04 -19.76
N PRO A 83 -9.17 -5.82 -19.21
CA PRO A 83 -10.50 -5.30 -18.88
C PRO A 83 -10.50 -4.08 -17.94
N PHE A 84 -9.63 -4.04 -16.92
CA PHE A 84 -9.53 -2.90 -16.02
C PHE A 84 -9.06 -1.64 -16.76
N PHE A 85 -7.99 -1.72 -17.53
CA PHE A 85 -7.49 -0.56 -18.29
C PHE A 85 -8.47 -0.10 -19.37
N ILE A 86 -9.13 -1.04 -20.05
CA ILE A 86 -10.18 -0.73 -21.02
C ILE A 86 -11.31 0.02 -20.33
N ALA A 87 -11.79 -0.48 -19.19
CA ALA A 87 -12.87 0.17 -18.45
C ALA A 87 -12.48 1.54 -17.89
N VAL A 88 -11.25 1.71 -17.42
CA VAL A 88 -10.73 3.01 -16.96
C VAL A 88 -10.64 3.99 -18.12
N LEU A 89 -9.97 3.63 -19.22
CA LEU A 89 -9.69 4.56 -20.31
C LEU A 89 -10.93 4.87 -21.15
N LEU A 90 -11.67 3.85 -21.60
CA LEU A 90 -12.91 4.05 -22.35
C LEU A 90 -13.99 4.67 -21.45
N GLY A 91 -14.09 4.19 -20.21
CA GLY A 91 -15.01 4.75 -19.22
C GLY A 91 -14.74 6.22 -18.96
N ALA A 92 -13.47 6.63 -18.84
CA ALA A 92 -13.11 8.04 -18.71
C ALA A 92 -13.54 8.85 -19.94
N VAL A 93 -13.27 8.37 -21.16
CA VAL A 93 -13.70 9.05 -22.39
C VAL A 93 -15.22 9.27 -22.41
N VAL A 94 -16.01 8.24 -22.11
CA VAL A 94 -17.48 8.34 -22.04
C VAL A 94 -17.89 9.31 -20.93
N HIS A 95 -17.31 9.17 -19.73
CA HIS A 95 -17.58 10.03 -18.58
C HIS A 95 -17.34 11.51 -18.87
N HIS A 96 -16.31 11.84 -19.66
CA HIS A 96 -15.99 13.21 -20.08
C HIS A 96 -16.95 13.77 -21.13
N ARG A 97 -17.55 12.91 -21.96
CA ARG A 97 -18.50 13.32 -23.02
C ARG A 97 -19.95 13.43 -22.52
N LEU A 98 -20.30 12.74 -21.43
CA LEU A 98 -21.66 12.77 -20.89
C LEU A 98 -22.05 14.16 -20.34
N PRO A 99 -23.35 14.51 -20.29
CA PRO A 99 -23.82 15.66 -19.52
C PRO A 99 -23.45 15.53 -18.03
N LEU A 100 -23.09 16.64 -17.37
CA LEU A 100 -22.61 16.64 -15.98
C LEU A 100 -23.57 15.96 -14.99
N ARG A 101 -24.89 16.08 -15.21
CA ARG A 101 -25.93 15.44 -14.39
C ARG A 101 -25.86 13.91 -14.38
N PHE A 102 -25.34 13.29 -15.44
CA PHE A 102 -25.29 11.83 -15.58
C PHE A 102 -23.92 11.25 -15.22
N ALA A 103 -22.88 12.08 -15.09
CA ALA A 103 -21.51 11.62 -14.88
C ALA A 103 -21.33 10.78 -13.61
N PRO A 104 -21.85 11.18 -12.42
CA PRO A 104 -21.73 10.38 -11.20
C PRO A 104 -22.48 9.05 -11.27
N THR A 105 -23.67 9.05 -11.88
CA THR A 105 -24.48 7.85 -12.07
C THR A 105 -23.81 6.88 -13.03
N PHE A 106 -23.25 7.38 -14.13
CA PHE A 106 -22.47 6.57 -15.07
C PHE A 106 -21.26 5.94 -14.39
N PHE A 107 -20.48 6.71 -13.61
CA PHE A 107 -19.34 6.16 -12.88
C PHE A 107 -19.77 5.08 -11.89
N SER A 108 -20.87 5.29 -11.16
CA SER A 108 -21.41 4.31 -10.23
C SER A 108 -21.89 3.03 -10.95
N ALA A 109 -22.54 3.18 -12.11
CA ALA A 109 -23.00 2.05 -12.91
C ALA A 109 -21.84 1.27 -13.52
N LEU A 110 -20.83 1.95 -14.05
CA LEU A 110 -19.59 1.34 -14.55
C LEU A 110 -18.89 0.57 -13.42
N SER A 111 -18.77 1.20 -12.25
CA SER A 111 -18.18 0.57 -11.07
C SER A 111 -18.96 -0.69 -10.67
N ALA A 112 -20.29 -0.60 -10.58
CA ALA A 112 -21.15 -1.73 -10.25
C ALA A 112 -21.01 -2.87 -11.27
N ALA A 113 -21.00 -2.56 -12.57
CA ALA A 113 -20.84 -3.54 -13.64
C ALA A 113 -19.49 -4.27 -13.53
N LEU A 114 -18.40 -3.55 -13.26
CA LEU A 114 -17.09 -4.16 -13.07
C LEU A 114 -17.06 -5.08 -11.84
N LEU A 115 -17.59 -4.62 -10.71
CA LEU A 115 -17.60 -5.42 -9.47
C LEU A 115 -18.47 -6.67 -9.62
N LEU A 116 -19.64 -6.53 -10.23
CA LEU A 116 -20.53 -7.65 -10.54
C LEU A 116 -19.87 -8.66 -11.47
N SER A 117 -19.12 -8.19 -12.47
CA SER A 117 -18.43 -9.07 -13.43
C SER A 117 -17.30 -9.90 -12.80
N VAL A 118 -16.73 -9.43 -11.69
CA VAL A 118 -15.63 -10.14 -11.01
C VAL A 118 -16.12 -10.99 -9.85
N ASP A 119 -16.99 -10.45 -9.01
CA ASP A 119 -17.41 -11.09 -7.76
C ASP A 119 -18.85 -10.71 -7.42
N ALA A 120 -19.79 -11.33 -8.12
CA ALA A 120 -21.22 -11.07 -7.94
C ALA A 120 -21.70 -11.32 -6.48
N PRO A 121 -21.34 -12.41 -5.79
CA PRO A 121 -21.73 -12.61 -4.39
C PRO A 121 -21.16 -11.54 -3.46
N GLY A 122 -19.88 -11.19 -3.62
CA GLY A 122 -19.25 -10.11 -2.85
C GLY A 122 -19.90 -8.76 -3.09
N PHE A 123 -20.23 -8.46 -4.35
CA PHE A 123 -20.94 -7.24 -4.73
C PHE A 123 -22.32 -7.13 -4.07
N VAL A 124 -23.11 -8.21 -4.06
CA VAL A 124 -24.41 -8.23 -3.36
C VAL A 124 -24.22 -7.99 -1.86
N ALA A 125 -23.22 -8.62 -1.24
CA ALA A 125 -22.92 -8.39 0.17
C ALA A 125 -22.56 -6.92 0.47
N VAL A 126 -21.78 -6.26 -0.41
CA VAL A 126 -21.47 -4.83 -0.31
C VAL A 126 -22.72 -3.97 -0.40
N LEU A 127 -23.63 -4.28 -1.32
CA LEU A 127 -24.87 -3.52 -1.48
C LEU A 127 -25.79 -3.66 -0.27
N VAL A 128 -25.96 -4.87 0.26
CA VAL A 128 -26.76 -5.12 1.47
C VAL A 128 -26.16 -4.40 2.67
N ALA A 129 -24.86 -4.59 2.92
CA ALA A 129 -24.16 -3.93 4.02
C ALA A 129 -24.18 -2.40 3.88
N GLY A 130 -23.99 -1.90 2.65
CA GLY A 130 -24.04 -0.49 2.32
C GLY A 130 -25.42 0.12 2.56
N ALA A 131 -26.49 -0.56 2.15
CA ALA A 131 -27.86 -0.12 2.39
C ALA A 131 -28.19 -0.08 3.88
N LEU A 132 -27.86 -1.15 4.62
CA LEU A 132 -28.05 -1.19 6.08
C LEU A 132 -27.33 -0.04 6.76
N VAL A 133 -26.06 0.19 6.43
CA VAL A 133 -25.28 1.30 6.99
C VAL A 133 -25.84 2.67 6.60
N TYR A 134 -26.22 2.87 5.33
CA TYR A 134 -26.75 4.13 4.85
C TYR A 134 -28.05 4.53 5.57
N PHE A 135 -29.00 3.60 5.71
CA PHE A 135 -30.31 3.86 6.31
C PHE A 135 -30.31 3.83 7.84
N LEU A 136 -29.51 2.96 8.47
CA LEU A 136 -29.56 2.75 9.91
C LEU A 136 -28.53 3.59 10.70
N ALA A 137 -27.39 3.96 10.11
CA ALA A 137 -26.39 4.77 10.83
C ALA A 137 -26.92 6.12 11.37
N PRO A 138 -27.82 6.86 10.68
CA PRO A 138 -28.42 8.07 11.21
C PRO A 138 -29.20 7.88 12.51
N LEU A 139 -29.70 6.67 12.79
CA LEU A 139 -30.46 6.36 14.00
C LEU A 139 -29.59 6.25 15.27
N ARG A 140 -28.25 6.24 15.12
CA ARG A 140 -27.22 6.12 16.17
C ARG A 140 -27.23 4.84 16.98
N ARG A 141 -28.38 4.44 17.54
CA ARG A 141 -28.58 3.22 18.34
C ARG A 141 -28.09 1.93 17.65
N PRO A 142 -28.30 1.69 16.34
CA PRO A 142 -27.86 0.45 15.70
C PRO A 142 -26.38 0.45 15.30
N VAL A 143 -25.65 1.57 15.44
CA VAL A 143 -24.25 1.68 14.96
C VAL A 143 -23.32 0.61 15.55
N PRO A 144 -23.35 0.28 16.86
CA PRO A 144 -22.53 -0.81 17.39
C PRO A 144 -22.86 -2.17 16.75
N LEU A 145 -24.13 -2.45 16.49
CA LEU A 145 -24.57 -3.69 15.84
C LEU A 145 -24.13 -3.75 14.37
N LEU A 146 -24.19 -2.62 13.65
CA LEU A 146 -23.68 -2.53 12.28
C LEU A 146 -22.18 -2.84 12.23
N ILE A 147 -21.40 -2.24 13.14
CA ILE A 147 -19.95 -2.49 13.23
C ILE A 147 -19.69 -3.96 13.58
N ALA A 148 -20.39 -4.50 14.57
CA ALA A 148 -20.26 -5.91 14.94
C ALA A 148 -20.59 -6.83 13.75
N GLY A 149 -21.69 -6.57 13.02
CA GLY A 149 -22.06 -7.33 11.83
C GLY A 149 -21.00 -7.29 10.73
N LEU A 150 -20.43 -6.11 10.45
CA LEU A 150 -19.34 -5.95 9.48
C LEU A 150 -18.07 -6.71 9.90
N LEU A 151 -17.70 -6.63 11.19
CA LEU A 151 -16.55 -7.34 11.73
C LEU A 151 -16.76 -8.86 11.75
N ILE A 152 -17.95 -9.34 12.11
CA ILE A 152 -18.32 -10.76 12.05
C ILE A 152 -18.27 -11.26 10.62
N HIS A 153 -18.81 -10.50 9.66
CA HIS A 153 -18.75 -10.85 8.25
C HIS A 153 -17.29 -10.96 7.76
N LEU A 154 -16.46 -9.97 8.07
CA LEU A 154 -15.03 -10.00 7.75
C LEU A 154 -14.31 -11.18 8.41
N ALA A 155 -14.58 -11.45 9.68
CA ALA A 155 -13.99 -12.56 10.44
C ALA A 155 -14.45 -13.93 9.90
N ALA A 156 -15.72 -14.08 9.55
CA ALA A 156 -16.27 -15.31 9.00
C ALA A 156 -15.57 -15.68 7.69
N TYR A 157 -15.48 -14.75 6.73
CA TYR A 157 -14.78 -15.01 5.47
C TYR A 157 -13.29 -15.30 5.65
N LYS A 158 -12.68 -14.76 6.71
CA LYS A 158 -11.24 -14.89 6.93
C LYS A 158 -10.84 -16.15 7.69
N TYR A 159 -11.58 -16.50 8.74
CA TYR A 159 -11.18 -17.53 9.70
C TYR A 159 -12.02 -18.81 9.60
N LEU A 160 -13.29 -18.73 9.24
CA LEU A 160 -14.17 -19.90 9.21
C LEU A 160 -13.67 -20.96 8.20
N PRO A 161 -13.24 -20.59 6.97
CA PRO A 161 -12.73 -21.59 6.03
C PRO A 161 -11.42 -22.24 6.50
N VAL A 162 -10.54 -21.46 7.15
CA VAL A 162 -9.30 -22.01 7.75
C VAL A 162 -9.65 -23.02 8.84
N PHE A 163 -10.60 -22.70 9.71
CA PHE A 163 -11.06 -23.59 10.79
C PHE A 163 -11.72 -24.86 10.24
N LEU A 164 -12.49 -24.75 9.16
CA LEU A 164 -13.18 -25.88 8.52
C LEU A 164 -12.30 -26.66 7.53
N GLY A 165 -11.02 -26.28 7.35
CA GLY A 165 -10.14 -26.89 6.34
C GLY A 165 -10.56 -26.65 4.89
N LEU A 166 -11.41 -25.64 4.64
CA LEU A 166 -11.92 -25.29 3.32
C LEU A 166 -11.02 -24.27 2.64
N LYS A 167 -10.78 -24.46 1.34
CA LYS A 167 -10.18 -23.44 0.48
C LYS A 167 -11.27 -22.42 0.13
N THR A 168 -11.17 -21.21 0.66
CA THR A 168 -12.02 -20.09 0.24
C THR A 168 -11.24 -19.08 -0.58
N THR A 169 -11.94 -18.37 -1.45
CA THR A 169 -11.48 -17.10 -2.00
C THR A 169 -12.19 -15.98 -1.24
N LEU A 170 -11.41 -15.09 -0.60
CA LEU A 170 -12.02 -13.90 -0.01
C LEU A 170 -12.69 -13.07 -1.10
N PRO A 171 -13.92 -12.58 -0.86
CA PRO A 171 -14.57 -11.64 -1.73
C PRO A 171 -13.65 -10.45 -2.01
N LEU A 172 -13.62 -10.03 -3.26
CA LEU A 172 -12.75 -8.98 -3.71
C LEU A 172 -13.08 -7.68 -2.95
N GLY A 173 -12.06 -6.99 -2.43
CA GLY A 173 -12.26 -5.71 -1.74
C GLY A 173 -12.95 -5.80 -0.36
N LEU A 174 -13.26 -7.01 0.15
CA LEU A 174 -13.95 -7.26 1.43
C LEU A 174 -13.45 -6.38 2.58
N SER A 175 -12.14 -6.35 2.77
CA SER A 175 -11.50 -5.53 3.81
C SER A 175 -11.69 -4.02 3.59
N PHE A 176 -11.50 -3.54 2.36
CA PHE A 176 -11.49 -2.11 2.05
C PHE A 176 -12.89 -1.49 2.17
N TYR A 177 -13.92 -2.16 1.65
CA TYR A 177 -15.29 -1.65 1.82
C TYR A 177 -15.75 -1.78 3.27
N SER A 178 -15.30 -2.80 4.01
CA SER A 178 -15.63 -2.92 5.44
C SER A 178 -15.09 -1.72 6.21
N PHE A 179 -13.85 -1.30 5.95
CA PHE A 179 -13.30 -0.07 6.56
C PHE A 179 -14.09 1.18 6.17
N LYS A 180 -14.44 1.33 4.90
CA LYS A 180 -15.32 2.42 4.44
C LYS A 180 -16.62 2.44 5.25
N LEU A 181 -17.35 1.32 5.26
CA LEU A 181 -18.65 1.23 5.93
C LEU A 181 -18.57 1.44 7.45
N ILE A 182 -17.54 0.90 8.12
CA ILE A 182 -17.29 1.16 9.55
C ILE A 182 -17.06 2.65 9.79
N HIS A 183 -16.19 3.28 9.00
CA HIS A 183 -15.94 4.72 9.09
C HIS A 183 -17.24 5.51 8.93
N TYR A 184 -18.00 5.25 7.87
CA TYR A 184 -19.25 5.97 7.60
C TYR A 184 -20.30 5.75 8.71
N ALA A 185 -20.46 4.51 9.20
CA ALA A 185 -21.38 4.19 10.28
C ALA A 185 -21.05 4.95 11.56
N ILE A 186 -19.77 4.96 11.96
CA ILE A 186 -19.31 5.67 13.17
C ILE A 186 -19.51 7.17 13.03
N GLU A 187 -19.04 7.77 11.94
CA GLU A 187 -19.06 9.22 11.78
C GLU A 187 -20.47 9.78 11.52
N ARG A 188 -21.34 9.05 10.79
CA ARG A 188 -22.76 9.41 10.69
C ARG A 188 -23.48 9.25 12.03
N GLY A 189 -23.18 8.19 12.78
CA GLY A 189 -23.72 7.98 14.12
C GLY A 189 -23.32 9.08 15.12
N ARG A 190 -22.08 9.57 15.03
CA ARG A 190 -21.58 10.71 15.82
C ARG A 190 -22.14 12.06 15.37
N GLY A 191 -22.73 12.13 14.17
CA GLY A 191 -23.20 13.38 13.57
C GLY A 191 -22.09 14.26 13.01
N THR A 192 -20.88 13.75 12.84
CA THR A 192 -19.74 14.49 12.26
C THR A 192 -19.82 14.54 10.73
N LEU A 193 -20.43 13.53 10.10
CA LEU A 193 -20.74 13.55 8.66
C LEU A 193 -22.14 14.11 8.40
N ARG A 194 -22.25 15.03 7.43
CA ARG A 194 -23.52 15.57 6.96
C ARG A 194 -24.34 14.51 6.20
N PRO A 195 -25.68 14.61 6.16
CA PRO A 195 -26.49 13.77 5.29
C PRO A 195 -26.08 13.93 3.82
N THR A 196 -26.01 12.81 3.12
CA THR A 196 -25.70 12.75 1.70
C THR A 196 -26.82 12.05 0.95
N THR A 197 -26.88 12.23 -0.36
CA THR A 197 -27.81 11.50 -1.23
C THR A 197 -27.27 10.10 -1.56
N LEU A 198 -28.18 9.17 -1.86
CA LEU A 198 -27.83 7.79 -2.20
C LEU A 198 -26.87 7.71 -3.42
N PRO A 199 -27.03 8.49 -4.51
CA PRO A 199 -26.09 8.44 -5.62
C PRO A 199 -24.66 8.82 -5.24
N VAL A 200 -24.48 9.83 -4.39
CA VAL A 200 -23.15 10.26 -3.90
C VAL A 200 -22.54 9.17 -3.01
N PHE A 201 -23.35 8.58 -2.13
CA PHE A 201 -22.91 7.45 -1.30
C PHE A 201 -22.46 6.25 -2.14
N CYS A 202 -23.25 5.86 -3.16
CA CYS A 202 -22.90 4.77 -4.07
C CYS A 202 -21.63 5.06 -4.87
N THR A 203 -21.45 6.30 -5.35
CA THR A 203 -20.23 6.74 -6.06
C THR A 203 -18.99 6.52 -5.20
N TRP A 204 -19.07 6.85 -3.90
CA TRP A 204 -17.97 6.64 -2.96
C TRP A 204 -17.76 5.17 -2.62
N LEU A 205 -18.83 4.45 -2.25
CA LEU A 205 -18.74 3.07 -1.77
C LEU A 205 -18.24 2.14 -2.87
N LEU A 206 -18.82 2.26 -4.07
CA LEU A 206 -18.57 1.36 -5.19
C LEU A 206 -17.35 1.75 -6.03
N SER A 207 -16.67 2.86 -5.73
CA SER A 207 -15.56 3.39 -6.52
C SER A 207 -14.51 2.30 -6.87
N PHE A 208 -14.62 1.74 -8.07
CA PHE A 208 -13.84 0.57 -8.50
C PHE A 208 -12.32 0.80 -8.49
N PRO A 209 -11.77 2.00 -8.74
CA PRO A 209 -10.31 2.20 -8.73
C PRO A 209 -9.68 1.92 -7.37
N THR A 210 -10.44 2.12 -6.28
CA THR A 210 -9.96 1.94 -4.89
C THR A 210 -10.58 0.73 -4.20
N PHE A 211 -11.40 -0.04 -4.91
CA PHE A 211 -12.21 -1.09 -4.30
C PHE A 211 -11.37 -2.32 -3.92
N THR A 212 -10.43 -2.70 -4.77
CA THR A 212 -9.66 -3.95 -4.65
C THR A 212 -8.37 -3.74 -3.87
N ALA A 213 -7.61 -2.72 -4.28
CA ALA A 213 -6.45 -2.16 -3.62
C ALA A 213 -6.43 -0.67 -3.85
N GLY A 214 -5.83 0.04 -2.89
CA GLY A 214 -5.61 1.46 -2.97
C GLY A 214 -5.72 2.10 -1.60
N PRO A 215 -5.77 3.43 -1.56
CA PRO A 215 -5.99 4.17 -0.34
C PRO A 215 -7.39 3.88 0.23
N ILE A 216 -7.49 3.67 1.55
CA ILE A 216 -8.77 3.53 2.27
C ILE A 216 -9.41 4.91 2.32
N GLU A 217 -10.32 5.17 1.38
CA GLU A 217 -10.92 6.49 1.19
C GLU A 217 -12.01 6.78 2.23
N ARG A 218 -11.82 7.83 3.02
CA ARG A 218 -12.82 8.33 3.96
C ARG A 218 -13.91 9.14 3.25
N PHE A 219 -15.13 9.11 3.77
CA PHE A 219 -16.25 9.81 3.15
C PHE A 219 -16.10 11.33 3.24
N ASP A 220 -15.59 11.87 4.35
CA ASP A 220 -15.35 13.31 4.49
C ASP A 220 -14.31 13.84 3.50
N HIS A 221 -13.27 13.06 3.24
CA HIS A 221 -12.25 13.41 2.24
C HIS A 221 -12.82 13.35 0.82
N PHE A 222 -13.55 12.29 0.49
CA PHE A 222 -14.22 12.14 -0.81
C PHE A 222 -15.21 13.28 -1.07
N GLU A 223 -16.08 13.58 -0.11
CA GLU A 223 -17.09 14.63 -0.25
C GLU A 223 -16.44 15.99 -0.52
N LYS A 224 -15.32 16.28 0.16
CA LYS A 224 -14.58 17.54 0.00
C LYS A 224 -13.83 17.66 -1.34
N HIS A 225 -13.31 16.57 -1.88
CA HIS A 225 -12.39 16.61 -3.04
C HIS A 225 -12.94 15.96 -4.32
N ARG A 226 -14.16 15.41 -4.30
CA ARG A 226 -14.82 14.94 -5.54
C ARG A 226 -15.19 16.12 -6.43
N GLN A 227 -14.98 15.95 -7.72
CA GLN A 227 -15.47 16.82 -8.77
C GLN A 227 -16.40 16.01 -9.67
N VAL A 228 -17.38 16.68 -10.27
CA VAL A 228 -18.29 16.02 -11.24
C VAL A 228 -17.54 15.63 -12.52
N ARG A 229 -16.46 16.34 -12.84
CA ARG A 229 -15.62 16.09 -14.00
C ARG A 229 -14.17 16.41 -13.68
N ALA A 230 -13.26 15.58 -14.18
CA ALA A 230 -11.83 15.82 -14.08
C ALA A 230 -11.43 17.05 -14.93
N THR A 231 -10.50 17.84 -14.41
CA THR A 231 -9.83 18.89 -15.18
C THR A 231 -8.78 18.31 -16.13
N ARG A 232 -8.22 19.13 -17.03
CA ARG A 232 -7.10 18.69 -17.88
C ARG A 232 -5.88 18.29 -17.04
N ASP A 233 -5.59 19.06 -15.99
CA ASP A 233 -4.49 18.78 -15.09
C ASP A 233 -4.70 17.46 -14.33
N ASP A 234 -5.95 17.16 -13.92
CA ASP A 234 -6.29 15.86 -13.33
C ASP A 234 -6.05 14.70 -14.29
N VAL A 235 -6.38 14.87 -15.57
CA VAL A 235 -6.17 13.83 -16.59
C VAL A 235 -4.68 13.59 -16.82
N VAL A 236 -3.88 14.65 -16.96
CA VAL A 236 -2.43 14.54 -17.16
C VAL A 236 -1.76 13.90 -15.95
N GLU A 237 -2.09 14.36 -14.74
CA GLU A 237 -1.58 13.77 -13.50
C GLU A 237 -2.03 12.31 -13.36
N GLY A 238 -3.30 12.02 -13.66
CA GLY A 238 -3.86 10.68 -13.59
C GLY A 238 -3.15 9.68 -14.49
N LEU A 239 -2.94 10.04 -15.77
CA LEU A 239 -2.20 9.22 -16.72
C LEU A 239 -0.73 9.05 -16.29
N THR A 240 -0.08 10.11 -15.83
CA THR A 240 1.31 10.07 -15.34
C THR A 240 1.45 9.12 -14.16
N ARG A 241 0.52 9.20 -13.18
CA ARG A 241 0.47 8.31 -12.02
C ARG A 241 0.26 6.85 -12.44
N MET A 242 -0.63 6.60 -13.40
CA MET A 242 -0.85 5.26 -13.94
C MET A 242 0.42 4.70 -14.61
N ILE A 243 1.14 5.51 -15.41
CA ILE A 243 2.42 5.11 -16.01
C ILE A 243 3.44 4.75 -14.92
N HIS A 244 3.58 5.57 -13.88
CA HIS A 244 4.46 5.25 -12.75
C HIS A 244 4.09 3.93 -12.08
N GLY A 245 2.80 3.67 -11.86
CA GLY A 245 2.33 2.42 -11.30
C GLY A 245 2.62 1.22 -12.21
N LEU A 246 2.42 1.35 -13.52
CA LEU A 246 2.77 0.32 -14.52
C LEU A 246 4.27 -0.01 -14.49
N VAL A 247 5.13 1.01 -14.51
CA VAL A 247 6.60 0.83 -14.47
C VAL A 247 7.01 0.16 -13.16
N LYS A 248 6.50 0.62 -12.01
CA LYS A 248 6.79 -0.01 -10.71
C LYS A 248 6.37 -1.47 -10.67
N LYS A 249 5.18 -1.81 -11.19
CA LYS A 249 4.64 -3.17 -11.14
C LYS A 249 5.36 -4.11 -12.10
N PHE A 250 5.46 -3.74 -13.37
CA PHE A 250 5.93 -4.65 -14.41
C PHE A 250 7.44 -4.64 -14.56
N VAL A 251 8.07 -3.46 -14.45
CA VAL A 251 9.53 -3.35 -14.63
C VAL A 251 10.23 -3.56 -13.29
N ILE A 252 9.95 -2.74 -12.28
CA ILE A 252 10.72 -2.80 -11.02
C ILE A 252 10.41 -4.09 -10.27
N VAL A 253 9.14 -4.40 -10.02
CA VAL A 253 8.76 -5.62 -9.30
C VAL A 253 8.92 -6.84 -10.19
N GLY A 254 8.34 -6.81 -11.40
CA GLY A 254 8.29 -7.96 -12.29
C GLY A 254 9.62 -8.41 -12.87
N LEU A 255 10.53 -7.48 -13.18
CA LEU A 255 11.83 -7.81 -13.82
C LEU A 255 13.03 -7.66 -12.87
N ILE A 256 13.03 -6.68 -11.96
CA ILE A 256 14.22 -6.38 -11.15
C ILE A 256 14.16 -7.09 -9.78
N LEU A 257 13.09 -6.88 -9.01
CA LEU A 257 13.01 -7.39 -7.63
C LEU A 257 12.71 -8.89 -7.57
N SER A 258 12.00 -9.42 -8.57
CA SER A 258 11.75 -10.86 -8.72
C SER A 258 13.06 -11.65 -8.87
N GLU A 259 13.97 -11.19 -9.73
CA GLU A 259 15.29 -11.81 -9.95
C GLU A 259 16.23 -11.63 -8.74
N LEU A 260 16.11 -10.52 -8.02
CA LEU A 260 16.95 -10.25 -6.85
C LEU A 260 16.56 -11.11 -5.63
N SER A 261 15.30 -11.57 -5.60
CA SER A 261 14.73 -12.42 -4.56
C SER A 261 15.11 -13.88 -4.83
N LEU A 262 16.27 -14.30 -4.32
CA LEU A 262 16.80 -15.67 -4.46
C LEU A 262 15.80 -16.78 -4.09
N ASP A 263 14.80 -16.44 -3.26
CA ASP A 263 13.69 -17.30 -2.88
C ASP A 263 12.49 -16.44 -2.54
N ALA A 264 11.60 -16.20 -3.50
CA ALA A 264 10.39 -15.40 -3.29
C ALA A 264 9.46 -15.96 -2.20
N SER A 265 9.59 -17.26 -1.86
CA SER A 265 8.77 -17.93 -0.85
C SER A 265 9.42 -17.99 0.54
N GLY A 266 10.71 -17.67 0.66
CA GLY A 266 11.49 -17.88 1.87
C GLY A 266 11.62 -19.35 2.30
N LYS A 267 11.18 -20.32 1.50
CA LYS A 267 11.20 -21.75 1.79
C LYS A 267 12.61 -22.30 2.05
N TRP A 268 13.60 -21.89 1.27
CA TRP A 268 15.00 -22.24 1.51
C TRP A 268 15.49 -21.68 2.85
N LEU A 269 15.18 -20.41 3.14
CA LEU A 269 15.55 -19.79 4.42
C LEU A 269 14.88 -20.48 5.60
N ILE A 270 13.60 -20.84 5.48
CA ILE A 270 12.85 -21.53 6.53
C ILE A 270 13.41 -22.94 6.78
N THR A 271 13.68 -23.70 5.70
CA THR A 271 14.25 -25.06 5.81
C THR A 271 15.67 -25.06 6.39
N HIS A 272 16.39 -23.94 6.23
CA HIS A 272 17.74 -23.75 6.76
C HIS A 272 17.77 -22.67 7.85
N ALA A 273 16.68 -22.49 8.62
CA ALA A 273 16.59 -21.42 9.61
C ALA A 273 17.69 -21.50 10.69
N ASP A 274 18.25 -22.70 10.91
CA ASP A 274 19.33 -22.96 11.85
C ASP A 274 20.74 -22.89 11.25
N THR A 275 20.88 -22.72 9.93
CA THR A 275 22.19 -22.71 9.26
C THR A 275 22.35 -21.59 8.23
N ALA A 276 21.27 -20.86 7.92
CA ALA A 276 21.27 -19.80 6.94
C ALA A 276 22.33 -18.73 7.28
N PRO A 277 23.15 -18.30 6.31
CA PRO A 277 24.09 -17.21 6.48
C PRO A 277 23.36 -15.91 6.85
N VAL A 278 23.88 -15.16 7.82
CA VAL A 278 23.29 -13.88 8.29
C VAL A 278 23.02 -12.93 7.13
N PHE A 279 23.96 -12.83 6.19
CA PHE A 279 23.79 -11.99 4.99
C PHE A 279 22.60 -12.42 4.11
N ALA A 280 22.35 -13.73 3.97
CA ALA A 280 21.19 -14.22 3.21
C ALA A 280 19.87 -13.83 3.88
N VAL A 281 19.80 -13.91 5.21
CA VAL A 281 18.63 -13.46 6.00
C VAL A 281 18.41 -11.96 5.84
N TRP A 282 19.46 -11.15 5.94
CA TRP A 282 19.39 -9.69 5.74
C TRP A 282 18.93 -9.32 4.34
N ARG A 283 19.49 -9.97 3.32
CA ARG A 283 19.12 -9.77 1.92
C ARG A 283 17.64 -10.08 1.72
N PHE A 284 17.17 -11.24 2.18
CA PHE A 284 15.77 -11.64 2.03
C PHE A 284 14.83 -10.67 2.75
N ALA A 285 15.06 -10.38 4.04
CA ALA A 285 14.27 -9.43 4.82
C ALA A 285 14.15 -8.04 4.15
N SER A 286 15.27 -7.51 3.67
CA SER A 286 15.34 -6.19 3.03
C SER A 286 14.65 -6.17 1.68
N CYS A 287 14.91 -7.19 0.84
CA CYS A 287 14.28 -7.33 -0.48
C CYS A 287 12.77 -7.52 -0.34
N SER A 288 12.31 -8.33 0.62
CA SER A 288 10.89 -8.54 0.89
C SER A 288 10.17 -7.25 1.29
N LEU A 289 10.76 -6.46 2.20
CA LEU A 289 10.19 -5.15 2.56
C LEU A 289 10.09 -4.21 1.36
N ILE A 290 11.16 -4.10 0.57
CA ILE A 290 11.20 -3.23 -0.62
C ILE A 290 10.22 -3.72 -1.68
N HIS A 291 10.14 -5.03 -1.91
CA HIS A 291 9.20 -5.64 -2.83
C HIS A 291 7.76 -5.33 -2.45
N THR A 292 7.37 -5.61 -1.20
CA THR A 292 6.03 -5.27 -0.70
C THR A 292 5.74 -3.78 -0.81
N TRP A 293 6.71 -2.92 -0.52
CA TRP A 293 6.54 -1.47 -0.64
C TRP A 293 6.28 -1.02 -2.07
N ILE A 294 7.17 -1.39 -3.00
CA ILE A 294 7.10 -0.93 -4.39
C ILE A 294 5.86 -1.52 -5.06
N GLU A 295 5.60 -2.80 -4.86
CA GLU A 295 4.43 -3.47 -5.40
C GLU A 295 3.14 -2.81 -4.90
N PHE A 296 3.00 -2.59 -3.59
CA PHE A 296 1.78 -1.97 -3.07
C PHE A 296 1.67 -0.49 -3.48
N SER A 297 2.78 0.24 -3.55
CA SER A 297 2.78 1.62 -4.07
C SER A 297 2.36 1.67 -5.54
N ALA A 298 2.72 0.67 -6.35
CA ALA A 298 2.32 0.58 -7.75
C ALA A 298 0.80 0.48 -7.90
N TYR A 299 0.15 -0.35 -7.06
CA TYR A 299 -1.31 -0.45 -7.00
C TYR A 299 -1.95 0.87 -6.57
N CYS A 300 -1.39 1.54 -5.56
CA CYS A 300 -1.90 2.83 -5.11
C CYS A 300 -1.79 3.90 -6.21
N ASP A 301 -0.67 3.93 -6.94
CA ASP A 301 -0.46 4.86 -8.04
C ASP A 301 -1.49 4.69 -9.15
N LEU A 302 -1.84 3.45 -9.47
CA LEU A 302 -2.90 3.14 -10.45
C LEU A 302 -4.28 3.49 -9.95
N ALA A 303 -4.59 3.18 -8.69
CA ALA A 303 -5.86 3.54 -8.08
C ALA A 303 -6.07 5.06 -8.08
N ILE A 304 -5.06 5.81 -7.62
CA ILE A 304 -5.07 7.28 -7.59
C ILE A 304 -5.19 7.83 -9.01
N GLY A 305 -4.38 7.32 -9.95
CA GLY A 305 -4.40 7.78 -11.33
C GLY A 305 -5.71 7.53 -12.04
N ALA A 306 -6.29 6.34 -11.89
CA ALA A 306 -7.59 5.99 -12.44
C ALA A 306 -8.72 6.82 -11.81
N SER A 307 -8.70 7.04 -10.50
CA SER A 307 -9.68 7.91 -9.83
C SER A 307 -9.65 9.35 -10.34
N LEU A 308 -8.45 9.90 -10.60
CA LEU A 308 -8.30 11.26 -11.13
C LEU A 308 -8.97 11.43 -12.50
N LEU A 309 -8.95 10.42 -13.37
CA LEU A 309 -9.60 10.48 -14.68
C LEU A 309 -11.13 10.68 -14.59
N PHE A 310 -11.74 10.28 -13.46
CA PHE A 310 -13.16 10.47 -13.16
C PHE A 310 -13.44 11.69 -12.27
N GLY A 311 -12.44 12.53 -11.97
CA GLY A 311 -12.59 13.71 -11.12
C GLY A 311 -12.59 13.40 -9.62
N LEU A 312 -12.15 12.20 -9.24
CA LEU A 312 -12.09 11.76 -7.84
C LEU A 312 -10.65 11.85 -7.34
N ARG A 313 -10.40 12.77 -6.40
CA ARG A 313 -9.08 12.92 -5.75
C ARG A 313 -9.02 12.07 -4.49
N VAL A 314 -8.27 10.98 -4.56
CA VAL A 314 -8.07 10.01 -3.48
C VAL A 314 -6.80 10.35 -2.70
N ALA A 315 -6.75 10.04 -1.41
CA ALA A 315 -5.59 10.31 -0.56
C ALA A 315 -4.33 9.51 -0.96
N GLU A 316 -3.15 10.05 -0.68
CA GLU A 316 -1.88 9.32 -0.84
C GLU A 316 -1.71 8.24 0.24
N ASN A 317 -1.11 7.11 -0.13
CA ASN A 317 -0.94 5.96 0.78
C ASN A 317 0.52 5.74 1.21
N PHE A 318 1.50 6.25 0.47
CA PHE A 318 2.92 6.10 0.77
C PHE A 318 3.69 7.40 0.59
N ASN A 319 4.66 7.65 1.46
CA ASN A 319 5.57 8.79 1.34
C ASN A 319 6.99 8.40 1.78
N TRP A 320 7.74 7.74 0.90
CA TRP A 320 9.15 7.34 1.16
C TRP A 320 9.38 6.70 2.55
N PRO A 321 8.62 5.64 2.91
CA PRO A 321 8.65 5.05 4.25
C PRO A 321 10.00 4.43 4.62
N ILE A 322 10.72 3.84 3.67
CA ILE A 322 12.02 3.19 3.93
C ILE A 322 13.11 4.18 4.39
N PHE A 323 12.92 5.48 4.10
CA PHE A 323 13.83 6.55 4.53
C PHE A 323 13.35 7.24 5.83
N ALA A 324 12.49 6.59 6.60
CA ALA A 324 12.00 7.14 7.86
C ALA A 324 13.08 7.05 8.96
N PRO A 325 13.39 8.15 9.67
CA PRO A 325 14.44 8.18 10.69
C PRO A 325 14.05 7.52 12.02
N ASN A 326 12.78 7.14 12.19
CA ASN A 326 12.27 6.41 13.35
C ASN A 326 10.97 5.68 13.01
N ILE A 327 10.65 4.68 13.82
CA ILE A 327 9.48 3.81 13.63
C ILE A 327 8.14 4.55 13.62
N THR A 328 7.99 5.64 14.38
CA THR A 328 6.76 6.45 14.34
C THR A 328 6.62 7.21 13.03
N VAL A 329 7.72 7.76 12.48
CA VAL A 329 7.71 8.40 11.16
C VAL A 329 7.50 7.37 10.04
N PHE A 330 8.00 6.15 10.20
CA PHE A 330 7.74 5.05 9.27
C PHE A 330 6.23 4.80 9.13
N TRP A 331 5.52 4.63 10.24
CA TRP A 331 4.06 4.41 10.22
C TRP A 331 3.23 5.63 9.77
N LYS A 332 3.81 6.84 9.78
CA LYS A 332 3.21 8.03 9.17
C LYS A 332 3.42 8.11 7.64
N ARG A 333 4.25 7.23 7.09
CA ARG A 333 4.66 7.20 5.67
C ARG A 333 4.33 5.89 4.97
N TRP A 334 4.04 4.85 5.74
CA TRP A 334 3.67 3.51 5.29
C TRP A 334 2.16 3.31 5.42
N HIS A 335 1.50 2.90 4.34
CA HIS A 335 0.07 2.61 4.29
C HIS A 335 -0.78 3.65 5.06
N MET A 336 -0.57 4.93 4.72
CA MET A 336 -1.00 6.09 5.49
C MET A 336 -2.50 6.11 5.77
N THR A 337 -3.32 5.66 4.83
CA THR A 337 -4.79 5.62 5.02
C THR A 337 -5.21 4.57 6.04
N LEU A 338 -4.53 3.41 6.07
CA LEU A 338 -4.78 2.38 7.08
C LEU A 338 -4.29 2.85 8.44
N ALA A 339 -3.08 3.42 8.51
CA ALA A 339 -2.54 3.98 9.74
C ALA A 339 -3.47 5.03 10.33
N ALA A 340 -4.01 5.93 9.50
CA ALA A 340 -4.99 6.94 9.91
C ALA A 340 -6.33 6.32 10.37
N PHE A 341 -6.81 5.28 9.68
CA PHE A 341 -8.01 4.54 10.08
C PHE A 341 -7.82 3.89 11.46
N CYS A 342 -6.76 3.11 11.63
CA CYS A 342 -6.43 2.45 12.89
C CYS A 342 -6.20 3.47 14.01
N GLN A 343 -5.57 4.62 13.70
CA GLN A 343 -5.41 5.70 14.67
C GLN A 343 -6.77 6.24 15.15
N ALA A 344 -7.71 6.50 14.23
CA ALA A 344 -9.01 7.07 14.56
C ALA A 344 -9.96 6.08 15.26
N TYR A 345 -9.93 4.80 14.86
CA TYR A 345 -10.95 3.82 15.24
C TYR A 345 -10.48 2.71 16.17
N VAL A 346 -9.16 2.58 16.39
CA VAL A 346 -8.60 1.61 17.35
C VAL A 346 -7.79 2.33 18.41
N TYR A 347 -6.76 3.07 18.01
CA TYR A 347 -5.85 3.75 18.94
C TYR A 347 -6.57 4.76 19.82
N MET A 348 -7.30 5.74 19.25
CA MET A 348 -7.95 6.79 20.02
C MET A 348 -9.02 6.25 21.00
N PRO A 349 -9.91 5.32 20.60
CA PRO A 349 -10.82 4.67 21.55
C PRO A 349 -10.10 3.91 22.66
N MET A 350 -9.05 3.13 22.33
CA MET A 350 -8.27 2.39 23.32
C MET A 350 -7.50 3.31 24.28
N MET A 351 -7.01 4.44 23.78
CA MET A 351 -6.43 5.50 24.60
C MET A 351 -7.44 6.06 25.59
N GLY A 352 -8.68 6.34 25.14
CA GLY A 352 -9.75 6.82 26.01
C GLY A 352 -10.12 5.80 27.09
N LEU A 353 -10.19 4.51 26.73
CA LEU A 353 -10.58 3.43 27.63
C LEU A 353 -9.49 3.10 28.67
N THR A 354 -8.25 2.89 28.21
CA THR A 354 -7.16 2.38 29.05
C THR A 354 -6.33 3.49 29.70
N ARG A 355 -6.38 4.71 29.16
CA ARG A 355 -5.48 5.84 29.48
C ARG A 355 -3.98 5.49 29.34
N SER A 356 -3.65 4.39 28.66
CA SER A 356 -2.29 3.90 28.49
C SER A 356 -1.88 3.92 27.01
N PRO A 357 -0.88 4.75 26.63
CA PRO A 357 -0.37 4.74 25.26
C PRO A 357 0.26 3.43 24.85
N TYR A 358 0.79 2.66 25.79
CA TYR A 358 1.32 1.33 25.50
C TYR A 358 0.19 0.36 25.16
N ALA A 359 -0.87 0.30 25.97
CA ALA A 359 -2.01 -0.57 25.72
C ALA A 359 -2.70 -0.21 24.39
N ALA A 360 -2.87 1.07 24.09
CA ALA A 360 -3.44 1.52 22.83
C ALA A 360 -2.54 1.20 21.62
N VAL A 361 -1.22 1.34 21.74
CA VAL A 361 -0.26 0.95 20.69
C VAL A 361 -0.36 -0.55 20.41
N PHE A 362 -0.28 -1.40 21.45
CA PHE A 362 -0.36 -2.85 21.28
C PHE A 362 -1.71 -3.28 20.72
N ALA A 363 -2.83 -2.75 21.24
CA ALA A 363 -4.15 -3.05 20.70
C ALA A 363 -4.26 -2.66 19.21
N THR A 364 -3.68 -1.52 18.82
CA THR A 364 -3.67 -1.08 17.42
C THR A 364 -2.90 -2.05 16.53
N PHE A 365 -1.66 -2.39 16.87
CA PHE A 365 -0.85 -3.28 16.03
C PHE A 365 -1.31 -4.73 16.04
N LEU A 366 -1.84 -5.22 17.15
CA LEU A 366 -2.47 -6.55 17.22
C LEU A 366 -3.70 -6.61 16.32
N ALA A 367 -4.56 -5.58 16.37
CA ALA A 367 -5.71 -5.49 15.46
C ALA A 367 -5.27 -5.41 13.99
N THR A 368 -4.21 -4.65 13.67
CA THR A 368 -3.64 -4.60 12.31
C THR A 368 -3.05 -5.96 11.87
N GLY A 369 -2.34 -6.66 12.76
CA GLY A 369 -1.79 -8.00 12.49
C GLY A 369 -2.91 -9.01 12.21
N LEU A 370 -3.92 -9.04 13.09
CA LEU A 370 -5.13 -9.86 12.91
C LEU A 370 -5.87 -9.48 11.63
N TRP A 371 -5.91 -8.20 11.25
CA TRP A 371 -6.49 -7.78 9.97
C TRP A 371 -5.71 -8.31 8.76
N HIS A 372 -4.40 -8.53 8.85
CA HIS A 372 -3.61 -9.10 7.76
C HIS A 372 -3.74 -10.63 7.66
N SER A 373 -3.56 -11.39 8.74
CA SER A 373 -3.78 -12.85 8.75
C SER A 373 -4.14 -13.38 10.13
N GLY A 374 -4.78 -14.56 10.17
CA GLY A 374 -4.99 -15.32 11.40
C GLY A 374 -3.80 -16.15 11.84
N SER A 375 -2.69 -16.10 11.10
CA SER A 375 -1.48 -16.84 11.48
C SER A 375 -0.79 -16.18 12.67
N LEU A 376 -0.17 -17.03 13.51
CA LEU A 376 0.63 -16.57 14.65
C LEU A 376 1.76 -15.62 14.21
N ASN A 377 2.29 -15.79 12.99
CA ASN A 377 3.29 -14.91 12.41
C ASN A 377 2.83 -13.45 12.29
N TYR A 378 1.58 -13.20 11.88
CA TYR A 378 1.05 -11.83 11.84
C TYR A 378 0.70 -11.27 13.22
N LEU A 379 0.39 -12.14 14.20
CA LEU A 379 0.26 -11.72 15.59
C LEU A 379 1.61 -11.27 16.16
N LEU A 380 2.66 -12.07 15.95
CA LEU A 380 4.04 -11.73 16.31
C LEU A 380 4.52 -10.47 15.60
N TRP A 381 4.15 -10.28 14.33
CA TRP A 381 4.44 -9.06 13.58
C TRP A 381 3.80 -7.83 14.23
N GLY A 382 2.53 -7.95 14.66
CA GLY A 382 1.85 -6.90 15.40
C GLY A 382 2.54 -6.58 16.73
N LEU A 383 2.94 -7.60 17.48
CA LEU A 383 3.70 -7.43 18.72
C LEU A 383 5.06 -6.75 18.48
N TRP A 384 5.78 -7.15 17.43
CA TRP A 384 7.06 -6.56 17.03
C TRP A 384 6.94 -5.06 16.78
N HIS A 385 6.00 -4.65 15.91
CA HIS A 385 5.81 -3.23 15.63
C HIS A 385 5.26 -2.44 16.83
N GLY A 386 4.39 -3.05 17.64
CA GLY A 386 3.92 -2.48 18.90
C GLY A 386 5.06 -2.22 19.87
N LEU A 387 5.97 -3.18 20.04
CA LEU A 387 7.17 -3.05 20.85
C LEU A 387 8.09 -1.94 20.33
N GLY A 388 8.33 -1.89 19.02
CA GLY A 388 9.15 -0.84 18.41
C GLY A 388 8.63 0.57 18.70
N VAL A 389 7.33 0.78 18.53
CA VAL A 389 6.70 2.08 18.84
C VAL A 389 6.71 2.35 20.34
N ALA A 390 6.42 1.36 21.19
CA ALA A 390 6.47 1.49 22.65
C ALA A 390 7.87 1.90 23.15
N VAL A 391 8.92 1.23 22.68
CA VAL A 391 10.31 1.56 23.00
C VAL A 391 10.64 2.99 22.56
N PHE A 392 10.24 3.38 21.35
CA PHE A 392 10.47 4.74 20.87
C PHE A 392 9.72 5.80 21.70
N LEU A 393 8.48 5.52 22.11
CA LEU A 393 7.72 6.39 23.01
C LEU A 393 8.40 6.55 24.38
N THR A 394 8.90 5.45 24.96
CA THR A 394 9.67 5.47 26.20
C THR A 394 10.95 6.28 26.04
N TRP A 395 11.70 6.07 24.96
CA TRP A 395 12.89 6.87 24.64
C TRP A 395 12.58 8.36 24.53
N GLN A 396 11.51 8.75 23.83
CA GLN A 396 11.09 10.15 23.73
C GLN A 396 10.72 10.75 25.09
N ARG A 397 10.03 9.99 25.95
CA ARG A 397 9.69 10.42 27.32
C ARG A 397 10.94 10.62 28.15
N THR A 398 11.85 9.66 28.17
CA THR A 398 13.11 9.74 28.92
C THR A 398 13.98 10.90 28.43
N LYS A 399 14.08 11.09 27.11
CA LYS A 399 14.80 12.24 26.52
C LYS A 399 14.24 13.58 26.99
N ARG A 400 12.90 13.69 27.05
CA ARG A 400 12.20 14.90 27.52
C ARG A 400 12.44 15.14 29.01
N VAL A 401 12.35 14.11 29.84
CA VAL A 401 12.56 14.21 31.31
C VAL A 401 14.01 14.53 31.66
N ARG A 402 14.98 13.89 30.99
CA ARG A 402 16.42 14.09 31.26
C ARG A 402 17.01 15.37 30.62
N GLY A 403 16.18 16.20 29.97
CA GLY A 403 16.63 17.46 29.37
C GLY A 403 17.74 17.31 28.33
N TRP A 404 17.86 16.14 27.69
CA TRP A 404 18.91 15.89 26.71
C TRP A 404 18.80 16.91 25.58
N LYS A 405 19.81 17.80 25.48
CA LYS A 405 19.94 18.81 24.42
C LYS A 405 19.73 18.16 23.05
N ARG A 406 19.27 18.96 22.08
CA ARG A 406 19.17 18.54 20.68
C ARG A 406 20.57 18.19 20.16
N TRP A 407 21.01 16.94 20.34
CA TRP A 407 22.12 16.36 19.57
C TRP A 407 21.87 16.70 18.11
N ASN A 408 22.91 17.07 17.36
CA ASN A 408 22.77 17.59 16.00
C ASN A 408 21.96 16.61 15.14
N HIS A 409 20.66 16.88 15.01
CA HIS A 409 19.68 15.90 14.55
C HIS A 409 19.98 15.43 13.13
N LYS A 410 20.68 16.24 12.34
CA LYS A 410 21.05 15.91 10.95
C LYS A 410 22.06 14.76 10.87
N ALA A 411 23.05 14.70 11.77
CA ALA A 411 24.07 13.65 11.75
C ALA A 411 23.52 12.29 12.22
N LEU A 412 22.49 12.28 13.08
CA LEU A 412 21.87 11.07 13.59
C LEU A 412 20.74 10.54 12.69
N VAL A 413 20.27 11.31 11.71
CA VAL A 413 19.21 10.88 10.79
C VAL A 413 19.60 9.65 9.98
N PRO A 414 20.78 9.57 9.33
CA PRO A 414 21.17 8.37 8.59
C PRO A 414 21.20 7.12 9.48
N LEU A 415 21.75 7.24 10.69
CA LEU A 415 21.79 6.14 11.66
C LEU A 415 20.38 5.72 12.10
N GLY A 416 19.52 6.69 12.44
CA GLY A 416 18.13 6.42 12.80
C GLY A 416 17.34 5.77 11.66
N THR A 417 17.58 6.21 10.42
CA THR A 417 17.00 5.61 9.21
C THR A 417 17.48 4.18 9.03
N PHE A 418 18.78 3.93 9.16
CA PHE A 418 19.33 2.57 9.08
C PHE A 418 18.71 1.66 10.15
N ILE A 419 18.72 2.07 11.42
CA ILE A 419 18.12 1.30 12.52
C ILE A 419 16.63 1.02 12.27
N THR A 420 15.89 2.03 11.81
CA THR A 420 14.46 1.87 11.50
C THR A 420 14.24 0.92 10.35
N PHE A 421 15.00 1.05 9.28
CA PHE A 421 14.96 0.16 8.13
C PHE A 421 15.22 -1.29 8.55
N SER A 422 16.33 -1.54 9.26
CA SER A 422 16.69 -2.85 9.79
C SER A 422 15.60 -3.45 10.67
N PHE A 423 15.03 -2.66 11.58
CA PHE A 423 13.96 -3.10 12.47
C PHE A 423 12.70 -3.50 11.70
N VAL A 424 12.30 -2.71 10.71
CA VAL A 424 11.12 -2.99 9.88
C VAL A 424 11.39 -4.20 8.97
N SER A 425 12.58 -4.33 8.40
CA SER A 425 12.99 -5.49 7.59
C SER A 425 12.96 -6.78 8.40
N ALA A 426 13.43 -6.76 9.65
CA ALA A 426 13.30 -7.92 10.55
C ALA A 426 11.83 -8.30 10.77
N GLY A 427 10.94 -7.32 10.94
CA GLY A 427 9.50 -7.55 11.01
C GLY A 427 8.94 -8.14 9.71
N ALA A 428 9.43 -7.71 8.55
CA ALA A 428 9.00 -8.22 7.25
C ALA A 428 9.26 -9.73 7.10
N LEU A 429 10.27 -10.30 7.77
CA LEU A 429 10.47 -11.76 7.81
C LEU A 429 9.20 -12.48 8.28
N LEU A 430 8.63 -12.07 9.42
CA LEU A 430 7.42 -12.68 9.97
C LEU A 430 6.25 -12.66 8.97
N ALA A 431 6.09 -11.55 8.24
CA ALA A 431 5.03 -11.44 7.25
C ALA A 431 5.31 -12.32 6.01
N SER A 432 6.55 -12.31 5.52
CA SER A 432 6.96 -13.00 4.28
C SER A 432 7.10 -14.51 4.43
N THR A 433 7.43 -15.02 5.62
CA THR A 433 7.53 -16.47 5.90
C THR A 433 6.22 -17.05 6.45
N SER A 434 5.15 -16.25 6.50
CA SER A 434 3.91 -16.60 7.20
C SER A 434 3.19 -17.84 6.68
N GLU A 435 3.39 -18.18 5.41
CA GLU A 435 2.73 -19.31 4.74
C GLU A 435 3.65 -20.51 4.51
N ALA A 436 4.97 -20.30 4.54
CA ALA A 436 5.95 -21.31 4.14
C ALA A 436 6.56 -22.09 5.32
N GLY A 437 6.34 -21.69 6.57
CA GLY A 437 7.02 -22.28 7.73
C GLY A 437 6.26 -22.17 9.04
N ARG A 438 6.77 -22.85 10.07
CA ARG A 438 6.23 -22.70 11.42
C ARG A 438 6.64 -21.32 11.96
N PRO A 439 5.84 -20.71 12.85
CA PRO A 439 6.17 -19.43 13.45
C PRO A 439 7.54 -19.41 14.16
N LEU A 440 7.95 -20.56 14.71
CA LEU A 440 9.27 -20.74 15.32
C LEU A 440 10.41 -20.54 14.31
N ASP A 441 10.28 -21.02 13.09
CA ASP A 441 11.32 -20.86 12.05
C ASP A 441 11.48 -19.38 11.67
N SER A 442 10.36 -18.65 11.68
CA SER A 442 10.35 -17.21 11.40
C SER A 442 11.05 -16.43 12.53
N LEU A 443 10.81 -16.80 13.78
CA LEU A 443 11.53 -16.27 14.95
C LEU A 443 13.02 -16.63 14.91
N ARG A 444 13.35 -17.84 14.43
CA ARG A 444 14.73 -18.26 14.25
C ARG A 444 15.50 -17.39 13.29
N LEU A 445 14.89 -17.11 12.15
CA LEU A 445 15.41 -16.16 11.17
C LEU A 445 15.54 -14.74 11.75
N MET A 446 14.62 -14.30 12.60
CA MET A 446 14.77 -12.99 13.28
C MET A 446 15.97 -12.93 14.22
N LEU A 447 16.27 -13.99 14.99
CA LEU A 447 17.48 -14.01 15.82
C LEU A 447 18.74 -14.06 14.95
N ARG A 448 18.74 -14.85 13.87
CA ARG A 448 19.85 -14.85 12.91
C ARG A 448 20.07 -13.50 12.25
N PHE A 449 19.00 -12.75 11.97
CA PHE A 449 19.09 -11.40 11.44
C PHE A 449 19.89 -10.47 12.37
N VAL A 450 19.80 -10.66 13.69
CA VAL A 450 20.62 -9.90 14.66
C VAL A 450 21.96 -10.58 15.00
N GLY A 451 22.33 -11.63 14.26
CA GLY A 451 23.60 -12.35 14.43
C GLY A 451 23.61 -13.36 15.57
N VAL A 452 22.45 -13.68 16.15
CA VAL A 452 22.33 -14.65 17.24
C VAL A 452 22.07 -16.04 16.64
N ALA A 453 22.94 -17.00 16.98
CA ALA A 453 22.73 -18.41 16.69
C ALA A 453 21.74 -19.02 17.71
N TRP A 454 20.95 -19.97 17.25
CA TRP A 454 20.03 -20.76 18.08
C TRP A 454 20.70 -21.99 18.65
#